data_AF-X1EP17-F1
#
_entry.id   AF-X1EP17-F1
#
_cell.length_a   1.000
_cell.length_b   1.000
_cell.length_c   1.000
_cell.angle_alpha   90.00
_cell.angle_beta   90.00
_cell.angle_gamma   90.00
#
_symmetry.space_group_name_H-M   'P 1'
#
loop_
_entity.id
_entity.type
_entity.pdbx_description
1 polymer ?
#
loop_
_entity_poly.entity_id
_entity_poly.type
_entity_poly.pdbx_seq_one_letter_code
_entity_poly.pdbx_strand_id
1 'polypeptide(L)'
;EYMAVKARRKALQDKVYQIQMNELKELRQKGFSDDINDISKVFSIVLKISEYANKEQKQALLKDPLLIRTTQKAKAMAAEFEAKGKWLDAYTICYSKLMRIYQDNEAYSDYAEQLLEKADIWASLQDSPCETCEERYAGIKKQMFINAVDVLDSSYVNIIDYRRMTIKGIGRCKLSAEVMSKLGVDNEYNKMTNAQYAAWLEALEKIVNEINQSQTDMSKDEFVDVFNKLLAMNESSRTGTALSVTLLIAQFAKGAMSGLDPYTVIY
;
A
#
# COMPACT_ATOMS: atom_id res chain seq x y z
N GLU A 1 -35.03 -10.35 -30.50
CA GLU A 1 -34.80 -9.23 -29.55
C GLU A 1 -33.39 -9.19 -28.95
N TYR A 2 -32.86 -10.29 -28.40
CA TYR A 2 -31.51 -10.35 -27.82
C TYR A 2 -30.38 -9.83 -28.73
N MET A 3 -30.37 -10.23 -30.01
CA MET A 3 -29.36 -9.79 -30.98
C MET A 3 -29.43 -8.29 -31.29
N ALA A 4 -30.63 -7.71 -31.29
CA ALA A 4 -30.82 -6.27 -31.50
C ALA A 4 -30.32 -5.45 -30.31
N VAL A 5 -30.53 -5.94 -29.08
CA VAL A 5 -29.98 -5.33 -27.85
C VAL A 5 -28.45 -5.41 -27.85
N LYS A 6 -27.87 -6.55 -28.22
CA LYS A 6 -26.41 -6.74 -28.30
C LYS A 6 -25.78 -5.81 -29.34
N ALA A 7 -26.39 -5.67 -30.52
CA ALA A 7 -25.93 -4.76 -31.56
C ALA A 7 -25.99 -3.28 -31.13
N ARG A 8 -27.09 -2.86 -30.48
CA ARG A 8 -27.22 -1.49 -29.94
C ARG A 8 -26.18 -1.19 -28.87
N ARG A 9 -25.91 -2.13 -27.96
CA ARG A 9 -24.87 -1.97 -26.93
C ARG A 9 -23.48 -1.79 -27.56
N LYS A 10 -23.14 -2.63 -28.54
CA LYS A 10 -21.86 -2.51 -29.26
C LYS A 10 -21.71 -1.17 -29.97
N ALA A 11 -22.75 -0.73 -30.70
CA ALA A 11 -22.73 0.57 -31.38
C ALA A 11 -22.56 1.76 -30.41
N LEU A 12 -23.18 1.68 -29.21
CA LEU A 12 -23.00 2.70 -28.18
C LEU A 12 -21.58 2.69 -27.62
N GLN A 13 -21.01 1.51 -27.35
CA GLN A 13 -19.62 1.37 -26.89
C GLN A 13 -18.63 1.95 -27.91
N ASP A 14 -18.79 1.61 -29.20
CA ASP A 14 -17.95 2.13 -30.28
C ASP A 14 -18.07 3.67 -30.38
N LYS A 15 -19.28 4.22 -30.23
CA LYS A 15 -19.51 5.67 -30.25
C LYS A 15 -18.81 6.37 -29.07
N VAL A 16 -18.95 5.86 -27.85
CA VAL A 16 -18.31 6.45 -26.67
C VAL A 16 -16.79 6.34 -26.77
N TYR A 17 -16.26 5.21 -27.23
CA TYR A 17 -14.84 5.03 -27.51
C TYR A 17 -14.31 6.10 -28.47
N GLN A 18 -14.99 6.34 -29.61
CA GLN A 18 -14.56 7.34 -30.57
C GLN A 18 -14.60 8.78 -30.01
N ILE A 19 -15.62 9.11 -29.21
CA ILE A 19 -15.70 10.42 -28.54
C ILE A 19 -14.46 10.63 -27.65
N GLN A 20 -14.14 9.65 -26.82
CA GLN A 20 -13.01 9.77 -25.89
C GLN A 20 -11.66 9.75 -26.61
N MET A 21 -11.51 8.98 -27.70
CA MET A 21 -10.32 9.02 -28.55
C MET A 21 -10.13 10.39 -29.22
N ASN A 22 -11.21 11.05 -29.63
CA ASN A 22 -11.13 12.40 -30.18
C ASN A 22 -10.74 13.42 -29.11
N GLU A 23 -11.27 13.30 -27.90
CA GLU A 23 -10.89 14.14 -26.76
C GLU A 23 -9.38 14.00 -26.43
N LEU A 24 -8.86 12.77 -26.48
CA LEU A 24 -7.42 12.51 -26.29
C LEU A 24 -6.57 13.16 -27.41
N LYS A 25 -7.05 13.12 -28.67
CA LYS A 25 -6.39 13.79 -29.80
C LYS A 25 -6.41 15.32 -29.66
N GLU A 26 -7.51 15.90 -29.22
CA GLU A 26 -7.60 17.34 -28.96
C GLU A 26 -6.62 17.78 -27.87
N LEU A 27 -6.48 17.01 -26.79
CA LEU A 27 -5.48 17.29 -25.75
C LEU A 27 -4.06 17.23 -26.31
N ARG A 28 -3.78 16.28 -27.20
CA ARG A 28 -2.48 16.22 -27.88
C ARG A 28 -2.20 17.49 -28.70
N GLN A 29 -3.22 18.06 -29.34
CA GLN A 29 -3.09 19.27 -30.16
C GLN A 29 -2.99 20.55 -29.33
N LYS A 30 -3.75 20.66 -28.22
CA LYS A 30 -3.73 21.82 -27.32
C LYS A 30 -2.42 21.96 -26.54
N GLY A 31 -1.65 20.89 -26.47
CA GLY A 31 -0.43 20.82 -25.67
C GLY A 31 -0.73 20.31 -24.26
N PHE A 32 0.22 19.56 -23.72
CA PHE A 32 0.15 18.94 -22.40
C PHE A 32 1.17 19.63 -21.49
N SER A 33 0.69 20.37 -20.48
CA SER A 33 1.55 20.98 -19.48
C SER A 33 1.98 19.98 -18.40
N ASP A 34 2.77 20.44 -17.44
CA ASP A 34 3.24 19.65 -16.30
C ASP A 34 2.31 19.80 -15.08
N ASP A 35 1.17 20.50 -15.23
CA ASP A 35 0.21 20.73 -14.15
C ASP A 35 -0.58 19.46 -13.76
N ILE A 36 -0.91 19.36 -12.48
CA ILE A 36 -1.70 18.28 -11.86
C ILE A 36 -3.05 18.12 -12.58
N ASN A 37 -3.69 19.23 -12.96
CA ASN A 37 -4.98 19.21 -13.62
C ASN A 37 -4.90 18.54 -15.00
N ASP A 38 -3.85 18.81 -15.76
CA ASP A 38 -3.63 18.22 -17.08
C ASP A 38 -3.32 16.72 -16.98
N ILE A 39 -2.48 16.32 -16.01
CA ILE A 39 -2.21 14.90 -15.73
C ILE A 39 -3.51 14.16 -15.38
N SER A 40 -4.29 14.73 -14.46
CA SER A 40 -5.56 14.14 -14.01
C SER A 40 -6.57 14.02 -15.14
N LYS A 41 -6.62 15.03 -16.03
CA LYS A 41 -7.51 15.02 -17.19
C LYS A 41 -7.14 13.93 -18.19
N VAL A 42 -5.86 13.77 -18.51
CA VAL A 42 -5.40 12.70 -19.42
C VAL A 42 -5.73 11.33 -18.83
N PHE A 43 -5.43 11.07 -17.55
CA PHE A 43 -5.77 9.79 -16.93
C PHE A 43 -7.28 9.53 -16.91
N SER A 44 -8.11 10.55 -16.65
CA SER A 44 -9.57 10.42 -16.67
C SER A 44 -10.07 9.97 -18.06
N ILE A 45 -9.57 10.57 -19.13
CA ILE A 45 -9.92 10.19 -20.51
C ILE A 45 -9.42 8.78 -20.82
N VAL A 46 -8.18 8.45 -20.47
CA VAL A 46 -7.59 7.11 -20.71
C VAL A 46 -8.37 6.02 -19.99
N LEU A 47 -8.80 6.26 -18.75
CA LEU A 47 -9.64 5.33 -18.00
C LEU A 47 -10.99 5.12 -18.69
N LYS A 48 -11.64 6.20 -19.13
CA LYS A 48 -12.88 6.12 -19.91
C LYS A 48 -12.68 5.36 -21.22
N ILE A 49 -11.62 5.63 -21.99
CA ILE A 49 -11.30 4.86 -23.20
C ILE A 49 -11.18 3.37 -22.86
N SER A 50 -10.49 3.04 -21.77
CA SER A 50 -10.25 1.66 -21.33
C SER A 50 -11.54 0.93 -20.91
N GLU A 51 -12.59 1.63 -20.47
CA GLU A 51 -13.88 1.02 -20.15
C GLU A 51 -14.62 0.51 -21.40
N TYR A 52 -14.43 1.17 -22.55
CA TYR A 52 -15.14 0.85 -23.80
C TYR A 52 -14.26 0.16 -24.85
N ALA A 53 -12.94 0.16 -24.65
CA ALA A 53 -11.97 -0.45 -25.56
C ALA A 53 -11.99 -1.98 -25.50
N ASN A 54 -11.86 -2.61 -26.66
CA ASN A 54 -11.52 -4.02 -26.77
C ASN A 54 -10.03 -4.27 -26.41
N LYS A 55 -9.61 -5.54 -26.41
CA LYS A 55 -8.26 -5.94 -25.99
C LYS A 55 -7.17 -5.30 -26.85
N GLU A 56 -7.34 -5.28 -28.17
CA GLU A 56 -6.39 -4.71 -29.12
C GLU A 56 -6.28 -3.18 -28.95
N GLN A 57 -7.41 -2.51 -28.77
CA GLN A 57 -7.49 -1.06 -28.53
C GLN A 57 -6.84 -0.68 -27.20
N LYS A 58 -7.00 -1.48 -26.14
CA LYS A 58 -6.30 -1.27 -24.86
C LYS A 58 -4.78 -1.38 -25.05
N GLN A 59 -4.31 -2.41 -25.74
CA GLN A 59 -2.87 -2.56 -26.01
C GLN A 59 -2.30 -1.41 -26.85
N ALA A 60 -3.06 -0.88 -27.81
CA ALA A 60 -2.68 0.30 -28.56
C ALA A 60 -2.63 1.56 -27.68
N LEU A 61 -3.62 1.74 -26.78
CA LEU A 61 -3.68 2.86 -25.84
C LEU A 61 -2.49 2.88 -24.88
N LEU A 62 -2.05 1.72 -24.39
CA LEU A 62 -0.87 1.61 -23.51
C LEU A 62 0.43 2.04 -24.19
N LYS A 63 0.47 2.01 -25.53
CA LYS A 63 1.62 2.47 -26.33
C LYS A 63 1.49 3.94 -26.75
N ASP A 64 0.43 4.63 -26.31
CA ASP A 64 0.18 6.01 -26.71
C ASP A 64 1.26 6.95 -26.13
N PRO A 65 1.95 7.75 -26.96
CA PRO A 65 3.02 8.63 -26.48
C PRO A 65 2.56 9.65 -25.44
N LEU A 66 1.31 10.11 -25.50
CA LEU A 66 0.78 11.04 -24.51
C LEU A 66 0.63 10.33 -23.16
N LEU A 67 0.06 9.12 -23.15
CA LEU A 67 -0.07 8.32 -21.92
C LEU A 67 1.29 7.99 -21.31
N ILE A 68 2.29 7.60 -22.12
CA ILE A 68 3.65 7.32 -21.64
C ILE A 68 4.24 8.55 -20.96
N ARG A 69 4.17 9.72 -21.63
CA ARG A 69 4.67 10.99 -21.08
C ARG A 69 3.92 11.40 -19.82
N THR A 70 2.59 11.29 -19.79
CA THR A 70 1.78 11.58 -18.60
C THR A 70 2.14 10.66 -17.44
N THR A 71 2.35 9.38 -17.71
CA THR A 71 2.76 8.40 -16.69
C THR A 71 4.12 8.77 -16.09
N GLN A 72 5.10 9.13 -16.91
CA GLN A 72 6.41 9.56 -16.43
C GLN A 72 6.34 10.79 -15.53
N LYS A 73 5.57 11.81 -15.94
CA LYS A 73 5.37 13.02 -15.11
C LYS A 73 4.64 12.72 -13.81
N ALA A 74 3.57 11.92 -13.86
CA ALA A 74 2.82 11.53 -12.67
C ALA A 74 3.71 10.76 -11.68
N LYS A 75 4.60 9.90 -12.16
CA LYS A 75 5.60 9.21 -11.32
C LYS A 75 6.62 10.16 -10.72
N ALA A 76 7.12 11.13 -11.48
CA ALA A 76 8.04 12.15 -10.95
C ALA A 76 7.38 12.98 -9.83
N MET A 77 6.15 13.43 -10.06
CA MET A 77 5.40 14.19 -9.07
C MET A 77 5.02 13.35 -7.84
N ALA A 78 4.64 12.09 -8.04
CA ALA A 78 4.44 11.15 -6.94
C ALA A 78 5.72 11.01 -6.10
N ALA A 79 6.88 10.84 -6.73
CA ALA A 79 8.16 10.76 -6.00
C ALA A 79 8.46 12.03 -5.17
N GLU A 80 8.08 13.22 -5.65
CA GLU A 80 8.19 14.45 -4.86
C GLU A 80 7.24 14.49 -3.66
N PHE A 81 6.00 14.02 -3.83
CA PHE A 81 5.05 13.89 -2.71
C PHE A 81 5.55 12.88 -1.68
N GLU A 82 6.03 11.73 -2.14
CA GLU A 82 6.65 10.68 -1.34
C GLU A 82 7.85 11.21 -0.53
N ALA A 83 8.75 11.96 -1.16
CA ALA A 83 9.88 12.58 -0.47
C ALA A 83 9.45 13.54 0.66
N LYS A 84 8.24 14.10 0.58
CA LYS A 84 7.62 14.99 1.57
C LYS A 84 6.71 14.26 2.56
N GLY A 85 6.65 12.93 2.53
CA GLY A 85 5.76 12.12 3.38
C GLY A 85 4.28 12.17 2.97
N LYS A 86 3.95 12.72 1.80
CA LYS A 86 2.59 12.88 1.28
C LYS A 86 2.14 11.65 0.48
N TRP A 87 2.09 10.50 1.15
CA TRP A 87 1.82 9.20 0.52
C TRP A 87 0.44 9.11 -0.15
N LEU A 88 -0.59 9.71 0.47
CA LEU A 88 -1.94 9.73 -0.09
C LEU A 88 -2.03 10.56 -1.38
N ASP A 89 -1.27 11.66 -1.46
CA ASP A 89 -1.19 12.49 -2.67
C ASP A 89 -0.53 11.69 -3.81
N ALA A 90 0.60 11.02 -3.52
CA ALA A 90 1.29 10.15 -4.47
C ALA A 90 0.39 9.01 -4.99
N TYR A 91 -0.37 8.38 -4.10
CA TYR A 91 -1.37 7.37 -4.47
C TYR A 91 -2.45 7.95 -5.39
N THR A 92 -3.04 9.09 -4.98
CA THR A 92 -4.21 9.67 -5.66
C THR A 92 -3.86 10.16 -7.05
N ILE A 93 -2.71 10.84 -7.20
CA ILE A 93 -2.31 11.44 -8.46
C ILE A 93 -1.80 10.43 -9.49
N CYS A 94 -1.20 9.33 -9.04
CA CYS A 94 -0.48 8.41 -9.90
C CYS A 94 -0.97 6.96 -9.74
N TYR A 95 -0.62 6.30 -8.64
CA TYR A 95 -0.68 4.85 -8.57
C TYR A 95 -2.12 4.27 -8.54
N SER A 96 -3.10 5.01 -8.02
CA SER A 96 -4.53 4.66 -8.13
C SER A 96 -5.03 4.62 -9.58
N LYS A 97 -4.40 5.40 -10.49
CA LYS A 97 -4.70 5.42 -11.92
C LYS A 97 -3.93 4.32 -12.63
N LEU A 98 -2.64 4.16 -12.32
CA LEU A 98 -1.79 3.17 -12.98
C LEU A 98 -2.29 1.75 -12.72
N MET A 99 -2.69 1.39 -11.49
CA MET A 99 -3.24 0.05 -11.23
C MET A 99 -4.52 -0.25 -12.05
N ARG A 100 -5.30 0.79 -12.39
CA ARG A 100 -6.53 0.65 -13.18
C ARG A 100 -6.27 0.62 -14.69
N ILE A 101 -5.24 1.32 -15.15
CA ILE A 101 -4.83 1.39 -16.56
C ILE A 101 -4.03 0.13 -16.94
N TYR A 102 -3.14 -0.32 -16.06
CA TYR A 102 -2.22 -1.45 -16.25
C TYR A 102 -2.64 -2.61 -15.34
N GLN A 103 -3.83 -3.16 -15.54
CA GLN A 103 -4.43 -4.19 -14.67
C GLN A 103 -3.60 -5.47 -14.55
N ASP A 104 -2.83 -5.79 -15.59
CA ASP A 104 -1.97 -6.99 -15.62
C ASP A 104 -0.59 -6.75 -14.97
N ASN A 105 -0.33 -5.54 -14.45
CA ASN A 105 0.94 -5.19 -13.82
C ASN A 105 0.77 -5.06 -12.30
N GLU A 106 0.98 -6.18 -11.61
CA GLU A 106 0.87 -6.30 -10.15
C GLU A 106 1.78 -5.30 -9.41
N ALA A 107 2.93 -4.91 -9.99
CA ALA A 107 3.82 -3.95 -9.35
C ALA A 107 3.13 -2.59 -9.10
N TYR A 108 2.14 -2.20 -9.92
CA TYR A 108 1.39 -0.97 -9.67
C TYR A 108 0.33 -1.13 -8.58
N SER A 109 -0.35 -2.26 -8.50
CA SER A 109 -1.28 -2.52 -7.39
C SER A 109 -0.54 -2.66 -6.07
N ASP A 110 0.57 -3.38 -6.05
CA ASP A 110 1.39 -3.60 -4.86
C ASP A 110 1.95 -2.28 -4.33
N TYR A 111 2.45 -1.42 -5.24
CA TYR A 111 2.96 -0.12 -4.84
C TYR A 111 1.85 0.84 -4.39
N ALA A 112 0.66 0.76 -5.01
CA ALA A 112 -0.50 1.53 -4.58
C ALA A 112 -0.95 1.13 -3.16
N GLU A 113 -0.98 -0.18 -2.85
CA GLU A 113 -1.27 -0.70 -1.51
C GLU A 113 -0.22 -0.21 -0.50
N GLN A 114 1.07 -0.30 -0.83
CA GLN A 114 2.14 0.20 0.04
C GLN A 114 2.00 1.71 0.34
N LEU A 115 1.62 2.54 -0.63
CA LEU A 115 1.38 3.97 -0.40
C LEU A 115 0.21 4.22 0.54
N LEU A 116 -0.88 3.44 0.43
CA LEU A 116 -2.01 3.52 1.36
C LEU A 116 -1.62 3.05 2.75
N GLU A 117 -0.83 1.97 2.88
CA GLU A 117 -0.31 1.51 4.17
C GLU A 117 0.59 2.59 4.82
N LYS A 118 1.48 3.24 4.06
CA LYS A 118 2.29 4.36 4.56
C LYS A 118 1.44 5.55 4.99
N ALA A 119 0.40 5.90 4.23
CA ALA A 119 -0.54 6.97 4.57
C ALA A 119 -1.31 6.67 5.86
N ASP A 120 -1.78 5.43 6.01
CA ASP A 120 -2.49 4.95 7.21
C ASP A 120 -1.57 4.94 8.45
N ILE A 121 -0.33 4.48 8.31
CA ILE A 121 0.66 4.57 9.39
C ILE A 121 0.89 6.04 9.76
N TRP A 122 1.15 6.91 8.79
CA TRP A 122 1.38 8.33 9.04
C TRP A 122 0.22 8.97 9.79
N ALA A 123 -1.02 8.72 9.36
CA ALA A 123 -2.22 9.21 10.04
C ALA A 123 -2.32 8.69 11.47
N SER A 124 -1.94 7.43 11.70
CA SER A 124 -1.96 6.80 13.02
C SER A 124 -0.93 7.35 14.01
N LEU A 125 0.06 8.12 13.51
CA LEU A 125 1.05 8.84 14.31
C LEU A 125 0.65 10.30 14.57
N GLN A 126 -0.41 10.79 13.92
CA GLN A 126 -0.92 12.13 14.17
C GLN A 126 -1.86 12.13 15.38
N ASP A 127 -1.77 13.21 16.14
CA ASP A 127 -2.76 13.54 17.16
C ASP A 127 -4.06 13.96 16.48
N SER A 128 -5.16 13.63 17.14
CA SER A 128 -6.49 14.05 16.75
C SER A 128 -7.04 15.05 17.77
N PRO A 129 -8.15 15.76 17.47
CA PRO A 129 -8.81 16.60 18.46
C PRO A 129 -9.32 15.84 19.70
N CYS A 130 -9.45 14.52 19.63
CA CYS A 130 -10.06 13.69 20.67
C CYS A 130 -9.05 12.89 21.51
N GLU A 131 -7.90 12.54 20.93
CA GLU A 131 -6.84 11.76 21.57
C GLU A 131 -5.50 12.00 20.85
N THR A 132 -4.42 11.92 21.61
CA THR A 132 -3.05 11.86 21.10
C THR A 132 -2.68 10.47 20.59
N CYS A 133 -1.60 10.36 19.83
CA CYS A 133 -1.02 9.08 19.45
C CYS A 133 -0.65 8.24 20.69
N GLU A 134 -0.08 8.86 21.72
CA GLU A 134 0.29 8.16 22.95
C GLU A 134 -0.95 7.58 23.66
N GLU A 135 -2.01 8.38 23.81
CA GLU A 135 -3.28 7.95 24.40
C GLU A 135 -3.92 6.81 23.63
N ARG A 136 -3.93 6.88 22.29
CA ARG A 136 -4.51 5.86 21.40
C ARG A 136 -3.91 4.47 21.61
N TYR A 137 -2.61 4.41 21.86
CA TYR A 137 -1.89 3.16 22.06
C TYR A 137 -1.61 2.85 23.53
N ALA A 138 -2.10 3.69 24.46
CA ALA A 138 -1.95 3.48 25.88
C ALA A 138 -2.64 2.17 26.31
N GLY A 139 -1.96 1.39 27.16
CA GLY A 139 -2.51 0.15 27.70
C GLY A 139 -2.44 -1.06 26.78
N ILE A 140 -1.98 -0.93 25.53
CA ILE A 140 -1.68 -2.09 24.67
C ILE A 140 -0.58 -2.94 25.31
N LYS A 141 -0.87 -4.23 25.48
CA LYS A 141 0.08 -5.20 26.05
C LYS A 141 0.32 -6.33 25.07
N LYS A 142 1.54 -6.85 25.06
CA LYS A 142 1.95 -8.04 24.31
C LYS A 142 0.94 -9.19 24.45
N GLN A 143 0.47 -9.45 25.67
CA GLN A 143 -0.46 -10.55 25.95
C GLN A 143 -1.82 -10.37 25.25
N MET A 144 -2.27 -9.14 25.01
CA MET A 144 -3.54 -8.91 24.31
C MET A 144 -3.47 -9.44 22.87
N PHE A 145 -2.34 -9.23 22.20
CA PHE A 145 -2.12 -9.76 20.86
C PHE A 145 -2.02 -11.29 20.86
N ILE A 146 -1.27 -11.87 21.79
CA ILE A 146 -1.15 -13.35 21.91
C ILE A 146 -2.52 -13.98 22.16
N ASN A 147 -3.32 -13.40 23.07
CA ASN A 147 -4.68 -13.88 23.33
C ASN A 147 -5.56 -13.78 22.07
N ALA A 148 -5.44 -12.72 21.28
CA ALA A 148 -6.18 -12.59 20.02
C ALA A 148 -5.80 -13.69 19.02
N VAL A 149 -4.52 -14.04 18.95
CA VAL A 149 -4.00 -15.14 18.11
C VAL A 149 -4.54 -16.50 18.59
N ASP A 150 -4.61 -16.73 19.90
CA ASP A 150 -5.21 -17.95 20.47
C ASP A 150 -6.71 -18.06 20.17
N VAL A 151 -7.43 -16.94 20.20
CA VAL A 151 -8.85 -16.89 19.81
C VAL A 151 -9.01 -17.21 18.32
N LEU A 152 -8.16 -16.65 17.46
CA LEU A 152 -8.17 -16.98 16.03
C LEU A 152 -7.90 -18.47 15.81
N ASP A 153 -6.82 -19.01 16.40
CA ASP A 153 -6.43 -20.42 16.25
C ASP A 153 -7.56 -21.40 16.62
N SER A 154 -8.35 -21.04 17.63
CA SER A 154 -9.45 -21.88 18.12
C SER A 154 -10.79 -21.67 17.39
N SER A 155 -11.02 -20.49 16.80
CA SER A 155 -12.35 -20.06 16.35
C SER A 155 -12.42 -19.64 14.89
N TYR A 156 -11.29 -19.57 14.20
CA TYR A 156 -11.25 -19.14 12.81
C TYR A 156 -11.76 -20.24 11.88
N VAL A 157 -12.62 -19.86 10.93
CA VAL A 157 -13.32 -20.80 10.05
C VAL A 157 -12.36 -21.48 9.07
N ASN A 158 -11.31 -20.77 8.65
CA ASN A 158 -10.32 -21.25 7.70
C ASN A 158 -9.02 -21.66 8.43
N ILE A 159 -8.16 -22.41 7.74
CA ILE A 159 -6.79 -22.62 8.24
C ILE A 159 -6.06 -21.28 8.18
N ILE A 160 -5.46 -20.87 9.30
CA ILE A 160 -4.71 -19.61 9.38
C ILE A 160 -3.37 -19.77 8.67
N ASP A 161 -3.08 -18.86 7.74
CA ASP A 161 -1.78 -18.74 7.11
C ASP A 161 -0.86 -17.84 7.97
N TYR A 162 -0.28 -18.42 9.01
CA TYR A 162 0.64 -17.72 9.93
C TYR A 162 1.88 -17.17 9.23
N ARG A 163 2.32 -17.82 8.13
CA ARG A 163 3.43 -17.34 7.30
C ARG A 163 3.05 -16.02 6.65
N ARG A 164 1.89 -15.94 5.99
CA ARG A 164 1.38 -14.70 5.40
C ARG A 164 1.15 -13.62 6.44
N MET A 165 0.56 -13.96 7.59
CA MET A 165 0.39 -13.01 8.70
C MET A 165 1.75 -12.46 9.16
N THR A 166 2.77 -13.30 9.30
CA THR A 166 4.12 -12.84 9.68
C THR A 166 4.72 -11.89 8.66
N ILE A 167 4.64 -12.25 7.37
CA ILE A 167 5.17 -11.42 6.27
C ILE A 167 4.49 -10.05 6.26
N LYS A 168 3.15 -10.01 6.38
CA LYS A 168 2.40 -8.75 6.42
C LYS A 168 2.69 -7.94 7.70
N GLY A 169 2.80 -8.59 8.86
CA GLY A 169 3.18 -7.96 10.13
C GLY A 169 4.56 -7.30 10.08
N ILE A 170 5.58 -8.03 9.62
CA ILE A 170 6.93 -7.49 9.43
C ILE A 170 6.95 -6.41 8.36
N GLY A 171 6.24 -6.60 7.25
CA GLY A 171 6.11 -5.62 6.18
C GLY A 171 5.62 -4.28 6.72
N ARG A 172 4.58 -4.30 7.56
CA ARG A 172 4.07 -3.09 8.21
C ARG A 172 5.07 -2.44 9.17
N CYS A 173 5.87 -3.23 9.90
CA CYS A 173 6.95 -2.70 10.73
C CYS A 173 8.09 -2.04 9.91
N LYS A 174 8.40 -2.57 8.71
CA LYS A 174 9.35 -1.92 7.78
C LYS A 174 8.82 -0.57 7.31
N LEU A 175 7.56 -0.54 6.85
CA LEU A 175 6.92 0.70 6.41
C LEU A 175 6.81 1.73 7.54
N SER A 176 6.60 1.28 8.78
CA SER A 176 6.54 2.17 9.94
C SER A 176 7.85 2.91 10.16
N ALA A 177 8.97 2.18 10.12
CA ALA A 177 10.29 2.79 10.20
C ALA A 177 10.54 3.78 9.04
N GLU A 178 10.10 3.45 7.82
CA GLU A 178 10.25 4.34 6.66
C GLU A 178 9.47 5.64 6.87
N VAL A 179 8.20 5.55 7.26
CA VAL A 179 7.35 6.72 7.53
C VAL A 179 7.96 7.60 8.60
N MET A 180 8.47 7.00 9.68
CA MET A 180 9.11 7.72 10.78
C MET A 180 10.39 8.44 10.37
N SER A 181 11.19 7.84 9.50
CA SER A 181 12.42 8.47 8.95
C SER A 181 12.13 9.75 8.15
N LYS A 182 10.88 9.93 7.69
CA LYS A 182 10.42 11.10 6.94
C LYS A 182 9.74 12.14 7.82
N LEU A 183 9.50 11.86 9.09
CA LEU A 183 9.04 12.86 10.04
C LEU A 183 10.18 13.89 10.27
N GLY A 184 9.86 15.17 10.46
CA GLY A 184 10.87 16.21 10.67
C GLY A 184 11.81 15.88 11.84
N VAL A 185 13.01 16.47 11.86
CA VAL A 185 14.03 16.21 12.89
C VAL A 185 13.53 16.52 14.30
N ASP A 186 12.58 17.44 14.44
CA ASP A 186 11.98 17.84 15.71
C ASP A 186 10.80 16.93 16.14
N ASN A 187 10.46 15.91 15.35
CA ASN A 187 9.37 15.00 15.68
C ASN A 187 9.83 13.91 16.66
N GLU A 188 9.07 13.71 17.73
CA GLU A 188 9.40 12.76 18.81
C GLU A 188 9.49 11.29 18.38
N TYR A 189 9.00 10.95 17.19
CA TYR A 189 9.08 9.63 16.58
C TYR A 189 10.26 9.48 15.61
N ASN A 190 10.96 10.56 15.24
CA ASN A 190 12.18 10.51 14.43
C ASN A 190 13.44 10.44 15.31
N LYS A 191 13.58 9.31 16.00
CA LYS A 191 14.72 9.07 16.94
C LYS A 191 15.80 8.17 16.36
N MET A 192 15.59 7.60 15.17
CA MET A 192 16.52 6.67 14.56
C MET A 192 17.60 7.39 13.75
N THR A 193 18.85 7.00 13.95
CA THR A 193 19.92 7.33 13.00
C THR A 193 19.74 6.51 11.71
N ASN A 194 20.31 7.00 10.59
CA ASN A 194 20.33 6.25 9.33
C ASN A 194 20.95 4.85 9.49
N ALA A 195 21.96 4.70 10.37
CA ALA A 195 22.59 3.41 10.65
C ALA A 195 21.66 2.45 11.39
N GLN A 196 20.93 2.93 12.39
CA GLN A 196 19.91 2.13 13.09
C GLN A 196 18.78 1.74 12.14
N TYR A 197 18.35 2.65 11.26
CA TYR A 197 17.31 2.37 10.28
C TYR A 197 17.72 1.26 9.31
N ALA A 198 18.93 1.36 8.75
CA ALA A 198 19.47 0.31 7.88
C ALA A 198 19.58 -1.04 8.61
N ALA A 199 20.08 -1.06 9.85
CA ALA A 199 20.24 -2.28 10.63
C ALA A 199 18.89 -2.92 11.01
N TRP A 200 17.87 -2.10 11.32
CA TRP A 200 16.51 -2.57 11.55
C TRP A 200 15.92 -3.24 10.31
N LEU A 201 16.00 -2.56 9.15
CA LEU A 201 15.51 -3.11 7.89
C LEU A 201 16.21 -4.42 7.52
N GLU A 202 17.53 -4.47 7.65
CA GLU A 202 18.32 -5.68 7.38
C GLU A 202 17.90 -6.84 8.29
N ALA A 203 17.69 -6.57 9.58
CA ALA A 203 17.26 -7.60 10.52
C ALA A 203 15.84 -8.11 10.23
N LEU A 204 14.91 -7.23 9.87
CA LEU A 204 13.56 -7.63 9.43
C LEU A 204 13.58 -8.39 8.10
N GLU A 205 14.44 -7.99 7.16
CA GLU A 205 14.64 -8.68 5.89
C GLU A 205 15.19 -10.09 6.11
N LYS A 206 16.13 -10.25 7.05
CA LYS A 206 16.64 -11.55 7.44
C LYS A 206 15.54 -12.48 7.97
N ILE A 207 14.65 -11.98 8.84
CA ILE A 207 13.51 -12.77 9.34
C ILE A 207 12.61 -13.21 8.19
N VAL A 208 12.24 -12.31 7.28
CA VAL A 208 11.39 -12.65 6.12
C VAL A 208 12.06 -13.68 5.21
N ASN A 209 13.36 -13.56 4.98
CA ASN A 209 14.12 -14.52 4.19
C ASN A 209 14.22 -15.90 4.86
N GLU A 210 14.47 -15.96 6.16
CA GLU A 210 14.43 -17.20 6.96
C GLU A 210 13.08 -17.91 6.80
N ILE A 211 11.99 -17.15 6.89
CA ILE A 211 10.63 -17.66 6.71
C ILE A 211 10.46 -18.19 5.28
N ASN A 212 10.71 -17.38 4.26
CA ASN A 212 10.51 -17.73 2.86
C ASN A 212 11.35 -18.93 2.39
N GLN A 213 12.49 -19.20 3.03
CA GLN A 213 13.34 -20.35 2.74
C GLN A 213 12.85 -21.63 3.44
N SER A 214 12.05 -21.52 4.50
CA SER A 214 11.50 -22.68 5.18
C SER A 214 10.47 -23.40 4.31
N GLN A 215 10.63 -24.72 4.14
CA GLN A 215 9.71 -25.58 3.42
C GLN A 215 8.54 -26.09 4.28
N THR A 216 8.59 -25.89 5.60
CA THR A 216 7.52 -26.30 6.50
C THR A 216 6.49 -25.18 6.65
N ASP A 217 5.22 -25.56 6.79
CA ASP A 217 4.20 -24.59 7.18
C ASP A 217 4.54 -23.99 8.55
N MET A 218 4.24 -22.71 8.71
CA MET A 218 4.51 -21.99 9.94
C MET A 218 3.41 -22.27 10.95
N SER A 219 3.80 -22.73 12.14
CA SER A 219 2.91 -22.93 13.28
C SER A 219 2.59 -21.62 14.00
N LYS A 220 1.55 -21.64 14.83
CA LYS A 220 1.21 -20.53 15.74
C LYS A 220 2.39 -20.17 16.66
N ASP A 221 3.09 -21.16 17.19
CA ASP A 221 4.19 -20.92 18.13
C ASP A 221 5.36 -20.22 17.43
N GLU A 222 5.71 -20.64 16.20
CA GLU A 222 6.71 -19.95 15.38
C GLU A 222 6.30 -18.51 15.06
N PHE A 223 5.01 -18.26 14.78
CA PHE A 223 4.47 -16.91 14.58
C PHE A 223 4.64 -16.03 15.83
N VAL A 224 4.29 -16.56 17.00
CA VAL A 224 4.44 -15.85 18.29
C VAL A 224 5.93 -15.62 18.60
N ASP A 225 6.81 -16.56 18.27
CA ASP A 225 8.25 -16.42 18.44
C ASP A 225 8.84 -15.32 17.54
N VAL A 226 8.37 -15.19 16.30
CA VAL A 226 8.78 -14.08 15.43
C VAL A 226 8.33 -12.74 16.01
N PHE A 227 7.10 -12.65 16.51
CA PHE A 227 6.62 -11.46 17.20
C PHE A 227 7.47 -11.13 18.44
N ASN A 228 7.83 -12.14 19.26
CA ASN A 228 8.70 -11.96 20.41
C ASN A 228 10.10 -11.47 20.02
N LYS A 229 10.68 -12.05 18.96
CA LYS A 229 11.98 -11.66 18.39
C LYS A 229 11.94 -10.20 17.92
N LEU A 230 10.86 -9.78 17.26
CA LEU A 230 10.64 -8.40 16.83
C LEU A 230 10.65 -7.41 18.02
N LEU A 231 9.92 -7.72 19.09
CA LEU A 231 9.89 -6.87 20.29
C LEU A 231 11.26 -6.77 20.97
N ALA A 232 11.95 -7.91 21.12
CA ALA A 232 13.31 -7.94 21.69
C ALA A 232 14.32 -7.16 20.83
N MET A 233 14.19 -7.22 19.51
CA MET A 233 15.01 -6.41 18.59
C MET A 233 14.78 -4.91 18.77
N ASN A 234 13.54 -4.49 19.04
CA ASN A 234 13.24 -3.07 19.26
C ASN A 234 13.92 -2.49 20.51
N GLU A 235 14.14 -3.31 21.53
CA GLU A 235 14.84 -2.92 22.77
C GLU A 235 16.36 -2.84 22.60
N SER A 236 16.91 -3.34 21.49
CA SER A 236 18.35 -3.30 21.20
C SER A 236 18.84 -1.88 20.91
N SER A 237 19.91 -1.44 21.58
CA SER A 237 20.55 -0.14 21.28
C SER A 237 21.12 -0.04 19.85
N ARG A 238 21.43 -1.18 19.23
CA ARG A 238 22.08 -1.26 17.90
C ARG A 238 21.10 -1.36 16.73
N THR A 239 19.95 -2.00 16.94
CA THR A 239 18.98 -2.29 15.87
C THR A 239 17.58 -1.75 16.18
N GLY A 240 17.35 -1.25 17.39
CA GLY A 240 16.06 -0.78 17.83
C GLY A 240 15.62 0.51 17.15
N THR A 241 14.30 0.66 17.03
CA THR A 241 13.69 1.81 16.37
C THR A 241 13.40 2.98 17.31
N ALA A 242 13.68 2.79 18.61
CA ALA A 242 13.20 3.66 19.70
C ALA A 242 11.67 3.85 19.67
N LEU A 243 10.94 2.97 18.97
CA LEU A 243 9.49 2.98 19.00
C LEU A 243 9.00 2.58 20.38
N SER A 244 7.91 3.23 20.81
CA SER A 244 7.12 2.69 21.90
C SER A 244 6.76 1.25 21.57
N VAL A 245 7.01 0.34 22.51
CA VAL A 245 6.65 -1.07 22.39
C VAL A 245 5.15 -1.21 22.09
N THR A 246 4.29 -0.34 22.66
CA THR A 246 2.85 -0.37 22.40
C THR A 246 2.50 -0.09 20.94
N LEU A 247 3.16 0.91 20.34
CA LEU A 247 3.02 1.27 18.94
C LEU A 247 3.53 0.14 18.04
N LEU A 248 4.70 -0.44 18.34
CA LEU A 248 5.24 -1.56 17.57
C LEU A 248 4.30 -2.78 17.58
N ILE A 249 3.73 -3.10 18.74
CA ILE A 249 2.73 -4.17 18.87
C ILE A 249 1.52 -3.87 17.99
N ALA A 250 0.98 -2.65 18.06
CA ALA A 250 -0.19 -2.26 17.28
C ALA A 250 0.08 -2.32 15.77
N GLN A 251 1.24 -1.82 15.31
CA GLN A 251 1.62 -1.87 13.89
C GLN A 251 1.85 -3.30 13.42
N PHE A 252 2.55 -4.14 14.19
CA PHE A 252 2.70 -5.55 13.84
C PHE A 252 1.35 -6.25 13.77
N ALA A 253 0.50 -6.06 14.78
CA ALA A 253 -0.82 -6.68 14.85
C ALA A 253 -1.69 -6.29 13.66
N LYS A 254 -1.80 -4.99 13.33
CA LYS A 254 -2.59 -4.52 12.19
C LYS A 254 -2.09 -5.09 10.86
N GLY A 255 -0.77 -5.24 10.70
CA GLY A 255 -0.17 -5.87 9.53
C GLY A 255 -0.46 -7.36 9.50
N ALA A 256 -0.26 -8.07 10.61
CA ALA A 256 -0.52 -9.50 10.68
C ALA A 256 -1.98 -9.84 10.38
N MET A 257 -2.92 -9.07 10.93
CA MET A 257 -4.34 -9.28 10.71
C MET A 257 -4.79 -8.97 9.27
N SER A 258 -4.06 -8.15 8.50
CA SER A 258 -4.34 -7.96 7.07
C SER A 258 -3.95 -9.16 6.20
N GLY A 259 -3.25 -10.13 6.79
CA GLY A 259 -3.00 -11.44 6.18
C GLY A 259 -4.20 -12.39 6.22
N LEU A 260 -5.21 -12.09 7.06
CA LEU A 260 -6.45 -12.86 7.16
C LEU A 260 -7.42 -12.53 6.02
N ASP A 261 -8.53 -13.25 5.94
CA ASP A 261 -9.53 -12.96 4.93
C ASP A 261 -10.26 -11.63 5.21
N PRO A 262 -10.76 -10.93 4.18
CA PRO A 262 -11.32 -9.58 4.32
C PRO A 262 -12.54 -9.46 5.24
N TYR A 263 -13.16 -10.59 5.62
CA TYR A 263 -14.35 -10.61 6.48
C TYR A 263 -14.01 -10.88 7.95
N THR A 264 -12.72 -11.00 8.27
CA THR A 264 -12.25 -11.25 9.63
C THR A 264 -12.21 -9.96 10.43
N VAL A 265 -13.02 -9.89 11.47
CA VAL A 265 -12.99 -8.79 12.45
C VAL A 265 -12.78 -9.40 13.83
N ILE A 266 -11.72 -8.98 14.51
CA ILE A 266 -11.45 -9.33 15.90
C ILE A 266 -11.79 -8.09 16.72
N TYR A 267 -12.74 -8.23 17.66
CA TYR A 267 -13.13 -7.19 18.62
C TYR A 267 -12.27 -7.24 19.87
#